data_AF-A0A3D5NZK0-F1
#
_entry.id   AF-A0A3D5NZK0-F1
#
_cell.length_a   1.000
_cell.length_b   1.000
_cell.length_c   1.000
_cell.angle_alpha   90.00
_cell.angle_beta   90.00
_cell.angle_gamma   90.00
#
_symmetry.space_group_name_H-M   'P 1'
#
loop_
_entity.id
_entity.type
_entity.pdbx_description
1 polymer ?
#
loop_
_entity_poly.entity_id
_entity_poly.type
_entity_poly.pdbx_seq_one_letter_code
_entity_poly.pdbx_strand_id
1 'polypeptide(L)'
;GVVGFIFWGGFTVVSNTIGKNETTTIWSTTIFVFLALMSLVMIAFYYFARHYLTPEGLDYGKLHGQRGYTRWSEIHEMKYRPRLGWFQLRTEAGSTIRISATLIGLPEFAQHVLTHVPLERINSSTGDLLTEIAAGETPKSWNKAVLKK
;
A
#
# COMPACT_ATOMS: atom_id res chain seq x y z
N GLY A 1 -10.26 -8.50 7.65
CA GLY A 1 -10.06 -7.58 8.79
C GLY A 1 -11.26 -7.65 9.70
N VAL A 2 -12.32 -6.91 9.38
CA VAL A 2 -13.55 -6.81 10.19
C VAL A 2 -14.16 -8.19 10.53
N VAL A 3 -14.37 -9.05 9.53
CA VAL A 3 -14.89 -10.41 9.74
C VAL A 3 -14.01 -11.21 10.71
N GLY A 4 -12.69 -11.16 10.55
CA GLY A 4 -11.75 -11.86 11.43
C GLY A 4 -11.79 -11.34 12.86
N PHE A 5 -11.87 -10.02 13.06
CA PHE A 5 -11.99 -9.43 14.39
C PHE A 5 -13.29 -9.84 15.09
N ILE A 6 -14.43 -9.76 14.38
CA ILE A 6 -15.73 -10.18 14.92
C ILE A 6 -15.73 -11.67 15.24
N PHE A 7 -15.21 -12.49 14.32
CA PHE A 7 -15.17 -13.95 14.48
C PHE A 7 -14.31 -14.37 15.67
N TRP A 8 -13.05 -13.94 15.73
CA TRP A 8 -12.13 -14.33 16.81
C TRP A 8 -12.47 -13.66 18.15
N GLY A 9 -12.92 -12.41 18.12
CA GLY A 9 -13.41 -11.72 19.32
C GLY A 9 -14.68 -12.36 19.87
N GLY A 10 -15.64 -12.69 19.01
CA GLY A 10 -16.85 -13.43 19.38
C GLY A 10 -16.53 -14.80 19.96
N PHE A 11 -15.61 -15.54 19.35
CA PHE A 11 -15.15 -16.83 19.87
C PHE A 11 -14.51 -16.70 21.26
N THR A 12 -13.70 -15.64 21.47
CA THR A 12 -13.09 -15.34 22.78
C THR A 12 -14.15 -15.13 23.86
N VAL A 13 -15.19 -14.34 23.58
CA VAL A 13 -16.27 -14.06 24.52
C VAL A 13 -17.07 -15.32 24.80
N VAL A 14 -17.59 -15.99 23.76
CA VAL A 14 -18.42 -17.19 23.90
C VAL A 14 -17.68 -18.29 24.65
N SER A 15 -16.42 -18.57 24.31
CA SER A 15 -15.59 -19.60 24.96
C SER A 15 -15.33 -19.34 26.44
N ASN A 16 -15.38 -18.09 26.90
CA ASN A 16 -15.14 -17.71 28.30
C ASN A 16 -16.44 -17.46 29.09
N THR A 17 -17.57 -17.16 28.43
CA THR A 17 -18.81 -16.78 29.12
C THR A 17 -19.98 -17.75 28.94
N ILE A 18 -20.15 -18.34 27.75
CA ILE A 18 -21.31 -19.17 27.39
C ILE A 18 -20.84 -20.61 27.24
N GLY A 19 -21.01 -21.38 28.31
CA GLY A 19 -20.43 -22.71 28.46
C GLY A 19 -19.04 -22.57 29.06
N LYS A 20 -18.89 -22.88 30.35
CA LYS A 20 -17.58 -23.15 30.97
C LYS A 20 -17.00 -24.40 30.31
N ASN A 21 -16.49 -24.24 29.10
CA ASN A 21 -15.86 -25.30 28.34
C ASN A 21 -14.58 -25.70 29.06
N GLU A 22 -14.45 -26.98 29.42
CA GLU A 22 -13.24 -27.50 30.07
C GLU A 22 -12.00 -27.36 29.18
N THR A 23 -12.19 -27.21 27.86
CA THR A 23 -11.14 -26.96 26.86
C THR A 23 -10.70 -25.49 26.76
N THR A 24 -11.35 -24.56 27.48
CA THR A 24 -10.92 -23.15 27.54
C THR A 24 -9.71 -23.03 28.47
N THR A 25 -8.52 -23.13 27.88
CA THR A 25 -7.26 -22.87 28.59
C THR A 25 -6.83 -21.40 28.37
N ILE A 26 -5.98 -20.89 29.25
CA ILE A 26 -5.34 -19.57 29.08
C ILE A 26 -4.67 -19.45 27.70
N TRP A 27 -4.11 -20.56 27.19
CA TRP A 27 -3.47 -20.62 25.87
C TRP A 27 -4.41 -20.39 24.69
N SER A 28 -5.58 -21.05 24.68
CA SER A 28 -6.55 -20.88 23.57
C SER A 28 -7.12 -19.46 23.57
N THR A 29 -7.44 -18.92 24.75
CA THR A 29 -7.88 -17.52 24.89
C THR A 29 -6.82 -16.54 24.39
N THR A 30 -5.54 -16.77 24.73
CA THR A 30 -4.43 -15.94 24.25
C THR A 30 -4.31 -15.94 22.73
N ILE A 31 -4.47 -17.11 22.09
CA ILE A 31 -4.43 -17.25 20.63
C ILE A 31 -5.59 -16.48 19.98
N PHE A 32 -6.81 -16.61 20.50
CA PHE A 32 -7.97 -15.90 19.92
C PHE A 32 -7.85 -14.38 20.06
N VAL A 33 -7.39 -13.91 21.22
CA VAL A 33 -7.09 -12.48 21.43
C VAL A 33 -6.01 -12.00 20.47
N PHE A 34 -4.92 -12.76 20.30
CA PHE A 34 -3.86 -12.43 19.37
C PHE A 34 -4.37 -12.33 17.92
N LEU A 35 -5.17 -13.30 17.47
CA LEU A 35 -5.75 -13.29 16.12
C LEU A 35 -6.75 -12.13 15.92
N ALA A 36 -7.52 -11.78 16.95
CA ALA A 36 -8.38 -10.61 16.93
C ALA A 36 -7.56 -9.31 16.82
N LEU A 37 -6.49 -9.17 17.61
CA LEU A 37 -5.59 -8.01 17.54
C LEU A 37 -4.88 -7.91 16.19
N MET A 38 -4.42 -9.01 15.61
CA MET A 38 -3.86 -9.03 14.26
C MET A 38 -4.89 -8.61 13.20
N SER A 39 -6.15 -8.99 13.38
CA SER A 39 -7.24 -8.56 12.51
C SER A 39 -7.48 -7.04 12.58
N LEU A 40 -7.35 -6.45 13.78
CA LEU A 40 -7.38 -5.00 14.00
C LEU A 40 -6.19 -4.30 13.34
N VAL A 41 -4.98 -4.84 13.49
CA VAL A 41 -3.78 -4.32 12.82
C VAL A 41 -3.99 -4.27 11.31
N MET A 42 -4.57 -5.32 10.71
CA MET A 42 -4.86 -5.33 9.28
C MET A 42 -5.89 -4.27 8.85
N ILE A 43 -6.89 -3.99 9.69
CA ILE A 43 -7.84 -2.88 9.46
C ILE A 43 -7.09 -1.54 9.51
N ALA A 44 -6.23 -1.35 10.51
CA ALA A 44 -5.44 -0.13 10.64
C ALA A 44 -4.53 0.09 9.42
N PHE A 45 -3.84 -0.96 8.95
CA PHE A 45 -3.05 -0.91 7.72
C PHE A 45 -3.89 -0.53 6.51
N TYR A 46 -5.12 -1.05 6.38
CA TYR A 46 -6.01 -0.68 5.28
C TYR A 46 -6.33 0.82 5.28
N TYR A 47 -6.62 1.41 6.44
CA TYR A 47 -6.90 2.85 6.55
C TYR A 47 -5.65 3.71 6.36
N PHE A 48 -4.52 3.30 6.93
CA PHE A 48 -3.26 4.05 6.83
C PHE A 48 -2.55 3.89 5.49
N ALA A 49 -2.78 2.82 4.74
CA ALA A 49 -2.17 2.64 3.43
C ALA A 49 -2.95 3.35 2.30
N ARG A 50 -4.03 4.07 2.61
CA ARG A 50 -4.85 4.72 1.60
C ARG A 50 -4.13 5.95 1.05
N HIS A 51 -3.88 5.94 -0.25
CA HIS A 51 -3.30 7.05 -0.98
C HIS A 51 -4.43 7.77 -1.72
N TYR A 52 -4.43 9.10 -1.68
CA TYR A 52 -5.37 9.94 -2.39
C TYR A 52 -4.59 10.76 -3.43
N LEU A 53 -5.02 10.62 -4.68
CA LEU A 53 -4.50 11.42 -5.79
C LEU A 53 -5.29 12.71 -5.86
N THR A 54 -4.57 13.82 -5.91
CA THR A 54 -5.13 15.15 -6.17
C THR A 54 -4.47 15.71 -7.43
N PRO A 55 -5.12 16.64 -8.15
CA PRO A 55 -4.50 17.30 -9.29
C PRO A 55 -3.17 17.98 -8.92
N GLU A 56 -3.04 18.50 -7.69
CA GLU A 56 -1.88 19.25 -7.24
C GLU A 56 -0.77 18.37 -6.63
N GLY A 57 -1.12 17.17 -6.15
CA GLY A 57 -0.17 16.28 -5.50
C GLY A 57 -0.71 14.94 -5.04
N LEU A 58 0.03 14.30 -4.15
CA LEU A 58 -0.26 12.99 -3.57
C LEU A 58 -0.36 13.12 -2.05
N ASP A 59 -1.52 12.76 -1.50
CA ASP A 59 -1.68 12.51 -0.07
C ASP A 59 -1.49 11.02 0.19
N TYR A 60 -0.48 10.68 0.97
CA TYR A 60 -0.09 9.31 1.29
C TYR A 60 -0.07 9.10 2.80
N GLY A 61 -0.58 7.96 3.24
CA GLY A 61 -0.39 7.57 4.63
C GLY A 61 0.98 6.92 4.85
N LYS A 62 1.60 7.26 5.98
CA LYS A 62 2.85 6.66 6.47
C LYS A 62 2.52 5.48 7.38
N LEU A 63 3.47 4.56 7.54
CA LEU A 63 3.32 3.37 8.40
C LEU A 63 2.89 3.67 9.85
N HIS A 64 3.23 4.83 10.39
CA HIS A 64 2.86 5.25 11.76
C HIS A 64 1.52 6.01 11.82
N GLY A 65 0.68 5.94 10.78
CA GLY A 65 -0.63 6.60 10.74
C GLY A 65 -0.58 8.12 10.48
N GLN A 66 0.61 8.71 10.40
CA GLN A 66 0.78 10.08 9.93
C GLN A 66 0.49 10.17 8.43
N ARG A 67 -0.31 11.15 8.01
CA ARG A 67 -0.47 11.46 6.59
C ARG A 67 0.62 12.42 6.14
N GLY A 68 1.12 12.23 4.94
CA GLY A 68 2.05 13.12 4.27
C GLY A 68 1.42 13.63 2.98
N TYR A 69 1.69 14.89 2.64
CA TYR A 69 1.33 15.45 1.36
C TYR A 69 2.60 15.84 0.61
N THR A 70 2.61 15.61 -0.69
CA THR A 70 3.71 16.02 -1.57
C THR A 70 3.14 16.48 -2.89
N ARG A 71 3.56 17.67 -3.32
CA ARG A 71 3.14 18.22 -4.61
C ARG A 71 3.84 17.49 -5.74
N TRP A 72 3.18 17.37 -6.91
CA TRP A 72 3.83 16.76 -8.08
C TRP A 72 5.11 17.52 -8.48
N SER A 73 5.11 18.86 -8.31
CA SER A 73 6.27 19.73 -8.56
C SER A 73 7.46 19.50 -7.61
N GLU A 74 7.25 18.89 -6.45
CA GLU A 74 8.30 18.61 -5.47
C GLU A 74 8.98 17.26 -5.71
N ILE A 75 8.48 16.46 -6.66
CA ILE A 75 9.10 15.18 -7.04
C ILE A 75 10.35 15.48 -7.85
N HIS A 76 11.50 15.13 -7.29
CA HIS A 76 12.80 15.26 -7.94
C HIS A 76 13.08 14.10 -8.90
N GLU A 77 12.75 12.87 -8.50
CA GLU A 77 13.02 11.68 -9.29
C GLU A 77 11.97 10.59 -9.06
N MET A 78 11.53 9.93 -10.14
CA MET A 78 10.67 8.76 -10.07
C MET A 78 11.30 7.54 -10.75
N LYS A 79 11.33 6.42 -10.02
CA LYS A 79 11.91 5.14 -10.47
C LYS A 79 11.06 3.96 -10.06
N TYR A 80 10.84 3.04 -10.98
CA TYR A 80 10.32 1.71 -10.66
C TYR A 80 11.43 0.79 -10.13
N ARG A 81 11.14 0.08 -9.03
CA ARG A 81 12.01 -0.94 -8.43
C ARG A 81 11.36 -2.31 -8.57
N PRO A 82 11.72 -3.09 -9.60
CA PRO A 82 11.04 -4.36 -9.90
C PRO A 82 11.14 -5.39 -8.79
N ARG A 83 12.30 -5.50 -8.12
CA ARG A 83 12.49 -6.46 -7.02
C ARG A 83 11.55 -6.27 -5.84
N LEU A 84 11.13 -5.04 -5.60
CA LEU A 84 10.22 -4.71 -4.50
C LEU A 84 8.78 -4.50 -5.00
N GLY A 85 8.58 -4.43 -6.32
CA GLY A 85 7.29 -4.11 -6.93
C GLY A 85 6.83 -2.68 -6.61
N TRP A 86 7.74 -1.74 -6.40
CA TRP A 86 7.40 -0.39 -5.92
C TRP A 86 7.83 0.70 -6.90
N PHE A 87 6.99 1.71 -7.08
CA PHE A 87 7.38 3.01 -7.60
C PHE A 87 7.95 3.86 -6.46
N GLN A 88 9.20 4.27 -6.59
CA GLN A 88 9.88 5.16 -5.67
C GLN A 88 9.82 6.58 -6.23
N LEU A 89 9.26 7.49 -5.45
CA LEU A 89 9.23 8.92 -5.73
C LEU A 89 10.13 9.59 -4.70
N ARG A 90 11.19 10.24 -5.17
CA ARG A 90 12.09 11.02 -4.33
C ARG A 90 11.70 12.48 -4.43
N THR A 91 11.51 13.14 -3.30
CA THR A 91 11.24 14.58 -3.26
C THR A 91 12.53 15.39 -3.27
N GLU A 92 12.43 16.68 -3.61
CA GLU A 92 13.55 17.63 -3.50
C GLU A 92 14.06 17.74 -2.06
N ALA A 93 13.18 17.57 -1.06
CA ALA A 93 13.53 17.53 0.37
C ALA A 93 14.23 16.21 0.79
N GLY A 94 14.46 15.27 -0.14
CA GLY A 94 15.15 14.01 0.12
C GLY A 94 14.29 12.90 0.71
N SER A 95 12.99 13.13 0.93
CA SER A 95 12.07 12.08 1.37
C SER A 95 11.77 11.10 0.22
N THR A 96 11.58 9.82 0.55
CA THR A 96 11.25 8.78 -0.43
C THR A 96 9.86 8.22 -0.14
N ILE A 97 8.95 8.41 -1.09
CA ILE A 97 7.59 7.87 -1.08
C ILE A 97 7.60 6.60 -1.93
N ARG A 98 6.89 5.57 -1.46
CA ARG A 98 6.85 4.25 -2.11
C ARG A 98 5.41 3.89 -2.38
N ILE A 99 5.09 3.66 -3.65
CA ILE A 99 3.76 3.28 -4.09
C ILE A 99 3.86 1.87 -4.66
N SER A 100 3.01 0.96 -4.18
CA SER A 100 2.99 -0.41 -4.69
C SER A 100 2.49 -0.45 -6.12
N ALA A 101 3.12 -1.26 -6.98
CA ALA A 101 2.63 -1.56 -8.31
C ALA A 101 1.39 -2.48 -8.31
N THR A 102 0.98 -2.96 -7.12
CA THR A 102 -0.29 -3.67 -6.91
C THR A 102 -1.39 -2.77 -6.35
N LEU A 103 -1.17 -1.45 -6.33
CA LEU A 103 -2.17 -0.50 -5.86
C LEU A 103 -3.42 -0.57 -6.75
N ILE A 104 -4.60 -0.59 -6.11
CA ILE A 104 -5.87 -0.43 -6.81
C ILE A 104 -5.94 1.02 -7.33
N GLY A 105 -6.21 1.19 -8.63
CA GLY A 105 -6.19 2.50 -9.28
C GLY A 105 -4.83 2.89 -9.87
N LEU A 106 -4.01 1.89 -10.23
CA LEU A 106 -2.69 2.12 -10.82
C LEU A 106 -2.75 2.84 -12.20
N PRO A 107 -3.71 2.56 -13.10
CA PRO A 107 -3.86 3.31 -14.35
C PRO A 107 -4.09 4.81 -14.11
N GLU A 108 -4.96 5.16 -13.17
CA GLU A 108 -5.27 6.55 -12.80
C GLU A 108 -4.05 7.24 -12.18
N PHE A 109 -3.31 6.52 -11.32
CA PHE A 109 -2.03 6.99 -10.82
C PHE A 109 -1.05 7.30 -11.96
N ALA A 110 -0.91 6.40 -12.92
CA ALA A 110 0.02 6.57 -14.03
C ALA A 110 -0.36 7.76 -14.91
N GLN A 111 -1.66 7.96 -15.19
CA GLN A 111 -2.17 9.12 -15.92
C GLN A 111 -1.87 10.44 -15.20
N HIS A 112 -2.12 10.50 -13.89
CA HIS A 112 -1.82 11.69 -13.08
C HIS A 112 -0.33 12.02 -13.08
N VAL A 113 0.52 11.02 -12.92
CA VAL A 113 1.98 11.19 -12.95
C VAL A 113 2.45 11.69 -14.31
N LEU A 114 2.01 11.06 -15.41
CA LEU A 114 2.42 11.46 -16.76
C LEU A 114 1.93 12.86 -17.14
N THR A 115 0.84 13.34 -16.53
CA THR A 115 0.29 14.67 -16.78
C THR A 115 1.01 15.76 -15.97
N HIS A 116 1.37 15.50 -14.72
CA HIS A 116 1.83 16.54 -13.79
C HIS A 116 3.33 16.48 -13.45
N VAL A 117 3.99 15.35 -13.67
CA VAL A 117 5.43 15.19 -13.40
C VAL A 117 6.21 15.38 -14.71
N PRO A 118 7.18 16.30 -14.76
CA PRO A 118 8.01 16.47 -15.95
C PRO A 118 8.73 15.17 -16.32
N LEU A 119 8.71 14.80 -17.60
CA LEU A 119 9.33 13.56 -18.12
C LEU A 119 10.82 13.44 -17.76
N GLU A 120 11.53 14.55 -17.66
CA GLU A 120 12.95 14.60 -17.26
C GLU A 120 13.20 14.04 -15.84
N ARG A 121 12.19 14.12 -14.97
CA ARG A 121 12.24 13.62 -13.59
C ARG A 121 11.80 12.16 -13.49
N ILE A 122 11.28 11.59 -14.59
CA ILE A 122 10.86 10.19 -14.67
C ILE A 122 11.97 9.41 -15.36
N ASN A 123 12.46 8.36 -14.73
CA ASN A 123 13.41 7.49 -15.40
C ASN A 123 12.78 6.89 -16.67
N SER A 124 13.49 6.89 -17.80
CA SER A 124 12.93 6.48 -19.11
C SER A 124 12.22 5.12 -19.07
N SER A 125 12.82 4.11 -18.42
CA SER A 125 12.21 2.78 -18.27
C SER A 125 10.94 2.77 -17.39
N THR A 126 10.84 3.71 -16.47
CA THR A 126 9.64 3.93 -15.65
C THR A 126 8.57 4.68 -16.44
N GLY A 127 8.97 5.61 -17.32
CA GLY A 127 8.05 6.32 -18.22
C GLY A 127 7.35 5.38 -19.20
N ASP A 128 8.10 4.47 -19.82
CA ASP A 128 7.53 3.42 -20.71
C ASP A 128 6.51 2.56 -19.94
N LEU A 129 6.88 2.13 -18.73
CA LEU A 129 6.01 1.34 -17.86
C LEU A 129 4.74 2.09 -17.47
N LEU A 130 4.84 3.37 -17.08
CA LEU A 130 3.69 4.19 -16.74
C LEU A 130 2.77 4.42 -17.95
N THR A 131 3.33 4.53 -19.15
CA THR A 131 2.55 4.72 -20.38
C THR A 131 1.73 3.47 -20.70
N GLU A 132 2.34 2.29 -20.61
CA GLU A 132 1.64 1.00 -20.77
C GLU A 132 0.52 0.83 -19.71
N ILE A 133 0.82 1.17 -18.45
CA ILE A 133 -0.15 1.11 -17.34
C ILE A 133 -1.31 2.09 -17.53
N ALA A 134 -1.01 3.33 -17.95
CA ALA A 134 -2.02 4.37 -18.18
C ALA A 134 -3.00 4.01 -19.31
N ALA A 135 -2.54 3.23 -20.29
CA ALA A 135 -3.35 2.66 -21.35
C ALA A 135 -4.20 1.45 -20.91
N GLY A 136 -4.02 0.94 -19.69
CA GLY A 136 -4.70 -0.25 -19.18
C GLY A 136 -4.13 -1.56 -19.74
N GLU A 137 -2.96 -1.53 -20.36
CA GLU A 137 -2.31 -2.73 -20.88
C GLU A 137 -1.56 -3.49 -19.78
N THR A 138 -1.42 -4.82 -19.95
CA THR A 138 -0.49 -5.58 -19.09
C THR A 138 0.94 -5.20 -19.49
N PRO A 139 1.73 -4.58 -18.60
CA PRO A 139 2.99 -3.97 -18.99
C PRO A 139 4.03 -5.00 -19.45
N LYS A 140 4.38 -4.98 -20.73
CA LYS A 140 5.44 -5.82 -21.31
C LYS A 140 6.81 -5.37 -20.80
N SER A 141 6.93 -4.08 -20.48
CA SER A 141 8.10 -3.45 -19.91
C SER A 141 8.45 -3.96 -18.50
N TRP A 142 7.54 -4.60 -17.75
CA TRP A 142 7.86 -5.21 -16.45
C TRP A 142 8.99 -6.23 -16.56
N ASN A 143 8.94 -7.11 -17.56
CA ASN A 143 9.99 -8.10 -17.77
C ASN A 143 11.33 -7.46 -18.13
N LYS A 144 11.32 -6.39 -18.94
CA LYS A 144 12.55 -5.65 -19.31
C LYS A 144 13.16 -4.93 -18.10
N ALA A 145 12.33 -4.34 -17.24
CA ALA A 145 12.78 -3.68 -16.03
C ALA A 145 13.39 -4.67 -15.02
N VAL A 146 12.85 -5.89 -14.92
CA VAL A 146 13.42 -6.98 -14.10
C VAL A 146 14.78 -7.46 -14.64
N LEU A 147 14.97 -7.45 -15.95
CA LEU A 147 16.16 -7.98 -16.62
C LEU A 147 17.32 -6.98 -16.79
N LYS A 148 17.06 -5.66 -16.77
CA LYS A 148 18.10 -4.63 -16.69
C LYS A 148 18.68 -4.60 -15.27
N LYS A 149 19.62 -5.51 -15.01
CA LYS A 149 20.56 -5.47 -13.88
C LYS A 149 21.65 -4.43 -14.12
#